data_AF-A0A1W9IVD6-F1
#
_entry.id   AF-A0A1W9IVD6-F1
#
_cell.length_a   1.000
_cell.length_b   1.000
_cell.length_c   1.000
_cell.angle_alpha   90.00
_cell.angle_beta   90.00
_cell.angle_gamma   90.00
#
_symmetry.space_group_name_H-M   'P 1'
#
loop_
_entity.id
_entity.type
_entity.pdbx_description
1 polymer ?
#
loop_
_entity_poly.entity_id
_entity_poly.type
_entity_poly.pdbx_seq_one_letter_code
_entity_poly.pdbx_strand_id
1 'polypeptide(L)'
;MVLAVGLVLVLQGCAETSTQRMINANDHNGLAQYYTQQAQELREKAKRWETTAEYYDKHSEPHGKTEPKQHAAHCRAIAQNTLKAADEADALAQEHRAMHPHGMIQ
;
A
#
# COMPACT_ATOMS: atom_id res chain seq x y z
N MET A 1 36.76 -24.16 -16.57
CA MET A 1 36.79 -22.76 -16.09
C MET A 1 35.57 -22.54 -15.22
N VAL A 2 35.79 -22.43 -13.91
CA VAL A 2 34.74 -22.18 -12.91
C VAL A 2 34.60 -20.67 -12.78
N LEU A 3 33.45 -20.11 -13.18
CA LEU A 3 33.11 -18.72 -12.89
C LEU A 3 32.41 -18.69 -11.53
N ALA A 4 33.21 -18.40 -10.51
CA ALA A 4 32.76 -17.91 -9.22
C ALA A 4 32.32 -16.44 -9.33
N VAL A 5 31.82 -15.92 -8.21
CA VAL A 5 31.34 -14.56 -7.94
C VAL A 5 29.87 -14.39 -8.32
N GLY A 6 28.93 -14.61 -7.41
CA GLY A 6 28.88 -13.99 -6.08
C GLY A 6 27.90 -12.82 -6.14
N LEU A 7 26.62 -13.12 -6.40
CA LEU A 7 25.57 -12.13 -6.31
C LEU A 7 25.14 -12.02 -4.85
N VAL A 8 25.96 -11.30 -4.08
CA VAL A 8 25.58 -10.74 -2.78
C VAL A 8 24.48 -9.72 -3.05
N LEU A 9 23.23 -10.15 -2.96
CA LEU A 9 22.10 -9.23 -2.88
C LEU A 9 21.71 -9.07 -1.42
N VAL A 10 22.33 -8.03 -0.85
CA VAL A 10 21.72 -7.06 0.07
C VAL A 10 21.24 -7.62 1.40
N LEU A 11 22.14 -7.53 2.38
CA LEU A 11 21.89 -6.90 3.69
C LEU A 11 20.41 -6.55 3.94
N GLN A 12 19.65 -7.50 4.48
CA GLN A 12 18.56 -7.15 5.39
C GLN A 12 19.20 -6.72 6.71
N GLY A 13 19.90 -5.58 6.65
CA GLY A 13 20.35 -4.90 7.84
C GLY A 13 19.11 -4.51 8.62
N CYS A 14 19.08 -4.90 9.90
CA CYS A 14 18.12 -4.49 10.91
C CYS A 14 18.18 -2.97 11.14
N ALA A 15 17.87 -2.18 10.11
CA ALA A 15 17.45 -0.81 10.30
C ALA A 15 15.99 -0.88 10.69
N GLU A 16 15.65 -0.41 11.89
CA GLU A 16 14.26 -0.11 12.25
C GLU A 16 13.58 0.55 11.05
N THR A 17 12.46 -0.04 10.62
CA THR A 17 11.60 0.60 9.63
C THR A 17 11.28 2.01 10.10
N SER A 18 11.06 2.95 9.18
CA SER A 18 10.75 4.34 9.55
C SER A 18 9.61 4.42 10.56
N THR A 19 8.62 3.53 10.45
CA THR A 19 7.52 3.35 11.40
C THR A 19 7.99 2.85 12.77
N GLN A 20 8.86 1.85 12.85
CA GLN A 20 9.38 1.34 14.12
C GLN A 20 10.14 2.42 14.89
N ARG A 21 10.92 3.25 14.18
CA ARG A 21 11.60 4.39 14.80
C ARG A 21 10.62 5.41 15.37
N MET A 22 9.56 5.75 14.61
CA MET A 22 8.53 6.69 15.08
C MET A 22 7.74 6.13 16.27
N ILE A 23 7.44 4.82 16.29
CA ILE A 23 6.84 4.13 17.44
C ILE A 23 7.74 4.26 18.66
N ASN A 24 9.03 3.94 18.52
CA ASN A 24 9.99 4.00 19.63
C ASN A 24 10.21 5.43 20.14
N ALA A 25 10.02 6.43 19.29
CA ALA A 25 10.09 7.85 19.65
C ALA A 25 8.76 8.43 20.20
N ASN A 26 7.69 7.62 20.29
CA ASN A 26 6.32 8.10 20.56
C ASN A 26 5.88 9.24 19.62
N ASP A 27 6.37 9.23 18.38
CA ASP A 27 6.05 10.25 17.38
C ASP A 27 4.72 9.95 16.69
N HIS A 28 3.63 10.16 17.43
CA HIS A 28 2.28 9.99 16.91
C HIS A 28 1.94 10.97 15.77
N ASN A 29 2.61 12.13 15.72
CA ASN A 29 2.49 13.05 14.59
C ASN A 29 3.06 12.44 13.30
N GLY A 30 4.28 11.93 13.37
CA GLY A 30 4.94 11.26 12.26
C GLY A 30 4.16 10.04 11.80
N LEU A 31 3.65 9.22 12.73
CA LEU A 31 2.82 8.05 12.39
C LEU A 31 1.50 8.44 11.73
N ALA A 32 0.83 9.49 12.21
CA ALA A 32 -0.39 10.00 11.58
C ALA A 32 -0.14 10.48 10.15
N GLN A 33 0.94 11.22 9.91
CA GLN A 33 1.32 11.68 8.57
C GLN A 33 1.69 10.50 7.66
N TYR A 34 2.47 9.56 8.16
CA TYR A 34 2.87 8.36 7.43
C TYR A 34 1.67 7.56 6.93
N TYR A 35 0.73 7.24 7.82
CA TYR A 35 -0.44 6.46 7.42
C TYR A 35 -1.40 7.24 6.53
N THR A 36 -1.48 8.57 6.68
CA THR A 36 -2.23 9.43 5.73
C THR A 36 -1.65 9.35 4.33
N GLN A 37 -0.32 9.42 4.20
CA GLN A 37 0.35 9.27 2.91
C GLN A 37 0.14 7.85 2.35
N GLN A 38 0.27 6.82 3.19
CA GLN A 38 0.04 5.44 2.79
C GLN A 38 -1.38 5.22 2.25
N ALA A 39 -2.40 5.79 2.91
CA ALA A 39 -3.78 5.74 2.44
C ALA A 39 -3.96 6.40 1.05
N GLN A 40 -3.30 7.55 0.82
CA GLN A 40 -3.31 8.21 -0.49
C GLN A 40 -2.64 7.35 -1.57
N GLU A 41 -1.47 6.78 -1.29
CA GLU A 41 -0.75 5.90 -2.23
C GLU A 41 -1.56 4.65 -2.60
N LEU A 42 -2.25 4.06 -1.60
CA LEU A 42 -3.14 2.92 -1.80
C LEU A 42 -4.36 3.30 -2.65
N ARG A 43 -4.97 4.47 -2.43
CA ARG A 43 -6.06 4.97 -3.30
C ARG A 43 -5.62 5.15 -4.74
N GLU A 44 -4.45 5.73 -4.96
CA GLU A 44 -3.89 5.86 -6.31
C GLU A 44 -3.59 4.50 -6.94
N LYS A 45 -3.12 3.53 -6.15
CA LYS A 45 -2.94 2.14 -6.61
C LYS A 45 -4.27 1.47 -6.97
N ALA A 46 -5.31 1.67 -6.18
CA ALA A 46 -6.65 1.16 -6.47
C ALA A 46 -7.20 1.73 -7.78
N LYS A 47 -7.04 3.05 -8.02
CA LYS A 47 -7.42 3.69 -9.29
C LYS A 47 -6.73 3.05 -10.50
N ARG A 48 -5.43 2.77 -10.41
CA ARG A 48 -4.69 2.10 -11.50
C ARG A 48 -5.24 0.70 -11.80
N TRP A 49 -5.64 -0.05 -10.78
CA TRP A 49 -6.27 -1.35 -10.95
C TRP A 49 -7.66 -1.25 -11.58
N GLU A 50 -8.45 -0.24 -11.22
CA GLU A 50 -9.74 0.02 -11.85
C GLU A 50 -9.57 0.39 -13.32
N THR A 51 -8.65 1.30 -13.66
CA THR A 51 -8.31 1.62 -15.06
C THR A 51 -7.90 0.37 -15.84
N THR A 52 -7.15 -0.53 -15.20
CA THR A 52 -6.75 -1.81 -15.82
C THR A 52 -7.96 -2.72 -16.05
N ALA A 53 -8.91 -2.79 -15.11
CA ALA A 53 -10.15 -3.54 -15.28
C ALA A 53 -10.98 -2.99 -16.45
N GLU A 54 -11.12 -1.67 -16.54
CA GLU A 54 -11.82 -1.02 -17.65
C GLU A 54 -11.15 -1.30 -19.00
N TYR A 55 -9.81 -1.38 -19.03
CA TYR A 55 -9.09 -1.75 -20.24
C TYR A 55 -9.48 -3.15 -20.71
N TYR A 56 -9.53 -4.14 -19.80
CA TYR A 56 -9.96 -5.49 -20.14
C TYR A 56 -11.41 -5.58 -20.59
N ASP A 57 -12.31 -4.79 -20.00
CA ASP A 57 -13.72 -4.74 -20.43
C ASP A 57 -13.87 -4.14 -21.84
N LYS A 58 -13.11 -3.09 -22.16
CA LYS A 58 -13.18 -2.40 -23.45
C LYS A 58 -12.52 -3.19 -24.59
N HIS A 59 -11.52 -4.02 -24.28
CA HIS A 59 -10.74 -4.78 -25.26
C HIS A 59 -11.02 -6.28 -25.19
N SER A 60 -12.26 -6.67 -24.88
CA SER A 60 -12.61 -8.08 -24.77
C SER A 60 -12.60 -8.74 -26.16
N GLU A 61 -11.53 -9.48 -26.50
CA GLU A 61 -11.49 -10.24 -27.75
C GLU A 61 -12.48 -11.42 -27.71
N PRO A 62 -13.30 -11.63 -28.76
CA PRO A 62 -14.31 -12.70 -28.81
C PRO A 62 -13.74 -14.13 -28.78
N HIS A 63 -12.44 -14.31 -29.01
CA HIS A 63 -11.82 -15.63 -29.25
C HIS A 63 -10.56 -15.90 -28.40
N GLY A 64 -10.32 -15.11 -27.35
CA GLY A 64 -9.18 -15.28 -26.44
C GLY A 64 -9.30 -16.49 -25.51
N LYS A 65 -8.17 -17.15 -25.19
CA LYS A 65 -8.07 -18.32 -24.29
C LYS A 65 -8.40 -18.02 -22.82
N THR A 66 -8.39 -16.75 -22.43
CA THR A 66 -8.80 -16.30 -21.09
C THR A 66 -9.87 -15.26 -21.26
N GLU A 67 -11.01 -15.46 -20.61
CA GLU A 67 -12.17 -14.60 -20.79
C GLU A 67 -11.81 -13.20 -20.24
N PRO A 68 -11.77 -12.13 -21.05
CA PRO A 68 -11.34 -10.79 -20.61
C PRO A 68 -12.12 -10.28 -19.39
N LYS A 69 -13.38 -10.74 -19.23
CA LYS A 69 -14.22 -10.51 -18.05
C LYS A 69 -13.63 -11.06 -16.75
N GLN A 70 -12.95 -12.21 -16.79
CA GLN A 70 -12.28 -12.78 -15.62
C GLN A 70 -11.09 -11.91 -15.18
N HIS A 71 -10.33 -11.37 -16.14
CA HIS A 71 -9.25 -10.43 -15.85
C HIS A 71 -9.79 -9.11 -15.28
N ALA A 72 -10.84 -8.55 -15.87
CA ALA A 72 -11.48 -7.35 -15.34
C ALA A 72 -12.00 -7.55 -13.91
N ALA A 73 -12.67 -8.68 -13.64
CA ALA A 73 -13.14 -9.03 -12.30
C ALA A 73 -11.98 -9.18 -11.30
N HIS A 74 -10.88 -9.81 -11.72
CA HIS A 74 -9.68 -9.95 -10.88
C HIS A 74 -9.06 -8.58 -10.55
N CYS A 75 -8.91 -7.70 -11.53
CA CYS A 75 -8.40 -6.35 -11.32
C CYS A 75 -9.29 -5.54 -10.36
N ARG A 76 -10.62 -5.64 -10.50
CA ARG A 76 -11.57 -5.00 -9.57
C ARG A 76 -11.45 -5.53 -8.15
N ALA A 77 -11.28 -6.84 -7.97
CA ALA A 77 -11.06 -7.41 -6.65
C ALA A 77 -9.79 -6.86 -6.00
N ILE A 78 -8.71 -6.68 -6.77
CA ILE A 78 -7.48 -6.04 -6.28
C ILE A 78 -7.73 -4.57 -5.92
N ALA A 79 -8.44 -3.82 -6.77
CA ALA A 79 -8.79 -2.42 -6.51
C ALA A 79 -9.56 -2.28 -5.19
N GLN A 80 -10.59 -3.10 -4.99
CA GLN A 80 -11.41 -3.11 -3.77
C GLN A 80 -10.59 -3.47 -2.52
N ASN A 81 -9.74 -4.50 -2.60
CA ASN A 81 -8.87 -4.87 -1.47
C ASN A 81 -7.86 -3.76 -1.15
N THR A 82 -7.36 -3.07 -2.18
CA THR A 82 -6.45 -1.94 -2.00
C THR A 82 -7.16 -0.74 -1.36
N LEU A 83 -8.43 -0.50 -1.67
CA LEU A 83 -9.24 0.52 -1.00
C LEU A 83 -9.47 0.19 0.48
N LYS A 84 -9.78 -1.05 0.82
CA LYS A 84 -9.90 -1.48 2.23
C LYS A 84 -8.61 -1.23 3.00
N ALA A 85 -7.46 -1.54 2.41
CA ALA A 85 -6.17 -1.24 3.02
C ALA A 85 -5.94 0.28 3.17
N ALA A 86 -6.43 1.11 2.25
CA ALA A 86 -6.37 2.56 2.38
C ALA A 86 -7.24 3.06 3.54
N ASP A 87 -8.42 2.47 3.73
CA ASP A 87 -9.31 2.83 4.84
C ASP A 87 -8.72 2.39 6.20
N GLU A 88 -8.07 1.23 6.26
CA GLU A 88 -7.31 0.78 7.44
C GLU A 88 -6.15 1.74 7.77
N ALA A 89 -5.41 2.19 6.76
CA ALA A 89 -4.36 3.19 6.95
C ALA A 89 -4.92 4.53 7.45
N ASP A 90 -6.05 5.00 6.91
CA ASP A 90 -6.70 6.21 7.42
C ASP A 90 -7.20 6.06 8.86
N ALA A 91 -7.70 4.88 9.24
CA ALA A 91 -8.08 4.60 10.62
C ALA A 91 -6.87 4.69 11.56
N LEU A 92 -5.73 4.08 11.20
CA LEU A 92 -4.48 4.21 11.95
C LEU A 92 -4.01 5.67 12.05
N ALA A 93 -4.12 6.44 10.96
CA ALA A 93 -3.80 7.86 11.00
C ALA A 93 -4.68 8.63 11.98
N GLN A 94 -5.98 8.33 12.04
CA GLN A 94 -6.91 8.94 12.98
C GLN A 94 -6.62 8.55 14.43
N GLU A 95 -6.33 7.29 14.71
CA GLU A 95 -5.94 6.81 16.04
C GLU A 95 -4.67 7.52 16.53
N HIS A 96 -3.65 7.65 15.69
CA HIS A 96 -2.44 8.39 16.03
C HIS A 96 -2.68 9.89 16.26
N ARG A 97 -3.58 10.53 15.49
CA ARG A 97 -3.98 11.92 15.77
C ARG A 97 -4.68 12.04 17.12
N ALA A 98 -5.53 11.08 17.49
CA ALA A 98 -6.25 11.07 18.75
C ALA A 98 -5.34 10.81 19.96
N MET A 99 -4.18 10.18 19.76
CA MET A 99 -3.14 10.03 20.78
C MET A 99 -2.31 11.30 21.01
N HIS A 100 -2.65 12.43 20.38
CA HIS A 100 -2.15 13.73 20.84
C HIS A 100 -2.54 13.95 22.31
N PRO A 101 -1.63 14.47 23.14
CA PRO A 101 -1.97 14.76 24.53
C PRO A 101 -3.01 15.88 24.58
N HIS A 102 -4.27 15.50 24.75
CA HIS A 102 -5.25 16.34 25.43
C HIS A 102 -4.78 16.50 26.88
N GLY A 103 -3.93 17.49 27.15
CA GLY A 103 -3.60 17.85 28.53
C GLY A 103 -2.20 18.32 28.88
N MET A 104 -1.42 18.92 27.97
CA MET A 104 -0.43 19.91 28.41
C MET A 104 -1.09 21.29 28.46
N ILE A 105 -2.04 21.43 29.39
CA ILE A 105 -2.46 22.75 29.87
C ILE A 105 -1.32 23.19 30.80
N GLN A 106 -0.52 24.14 30.34
CA GLN A 106 0.48 24.84 31.14
C GLN A 106 -0.20 25.77 32.15
#